data_AF-A0A0U3QIB1-F1
#
_entry.id   AF-A0A0U3QIB1-F1
#
_cell.length_a   1.000
_cell.length_b   1.000
_cell.length_c   1.000
_cell.angle_alpha   90.00
_cell.angle_beta   90.00
_cell.angle_gamma   90.00
#
_symmetry.space_group_name_H-M   'P 1'
#
loop_
_entity.id
_entity.type
_entity.pdbx_description
1 polymer ?
#
loop_
_entity_poly.entity_id
_entity_poly.type
_entity_poly.pdbx_seq_one_letter_code
_entity_poly.pdbx_strand_id
1 'polypeptide(L)'
;MRRGLLLAGDEALEAPAPVRPAEIDVVRTSTMGVRHPETARCALPQREPDTPAPANTALIHAEAAYATAVRAAADHAVARAAAREVGAEVLRTRQRVRALQRHWIPRLERALARADAALEQSEHEDAVRRRWSARTSTDRA
;
A
#
# COMPACT_ATOMS: atom_id res chain seq x y z
N MET A 1 12.14 27.61 20.70
CA MET A 1 10.85 28.09 21.27
C MET A 1 10.97 28.49 22.73
N ARG A 2 11.20 27.56 23.67
CA ARG A 2 11.21 27.83 25.14
C ARG A 2 12.13 28.99 25.56
N ARG A 3 13.34 29.10 24.98
CA ARG A 3 14.26 30.22 25.25
C ARG A 3 13.75 31.57 24.73
N GLY A 4 13.05 31.59 23.60
CA GLY A 4 12.47 32.82 23.04
C GLY A 4 11.29 33.32 23.88
N LEU A 5 10.46 32.40 24.36
CA LEU A 5 9.36 32.68 25.29
C LEU A 5 9.84 33.24 26.63
N LEU A 6 10.86 32.64 27.22
CA LEU A 6 11.44 33.13 28.47
C LEU A 6 12.01 34.56 28.37
N LEU A 7 12.39 34.99 27.17
CA LEU A 7 13.01 36.30 26.93
C LEU A 7 12.03 37.39 26.47
N ALA A 8 10.90 37.03 25.85
CA ALA A 8 9.94 37.99 25.32
C ALA A 8 8.50 37.83 25.87
N GLY A 9 8.25 36.86 26.74
CA GLY A 9 6.90 36.53 27.22
C GLY A 9 6.06 35.80 26.18
N ASP A 10 4.87 35.35 26.59
CA ASP A 10 3.93 34.63 25.70
C ASP A 10 3.28 35.56 24.66
N GLU A 11 3.17 36.86 24.94
CA GLU A 11 2.67 37.88 24.00
C GLU A 11 3.53 37.95 22.71
N ALA A 12 4.79 37.50 22.77
CA ALA A 12 5.65 37.42 21.59
C ALA A 12 5.24 36.30 20.60
N LEU A 13 4.35 35.39 20.99
CA LEU A 13 3.72 34.41 20.10
C LEU A 13 2.42 34.92 19.47
N GLU A 14 1.81 35.97 20.01
CA GLU A 14 0.63 36.65 19.44
C GLU A 14 0.98 37.48 18.19
N ALA A 15 2.20 37.29 17.66
CA ALA A 15 2.58 37.82 16.37
C ALA A 15 1.57 37.33 15.30
N PRO A 16 1.13 38.21 14.39
CA PRO A 16 0.15 37.85 13.38
C PRO A 16 0.64 36.63 12.60
N ALA A 17 -0.26 35.66 12.44
CA ALA A 17 0.00 34.46 11.66
C ALA A 17 0.49 34.86 10.26
N PRO A 18 1.41 34.08 9.66
CA PRO A 18 1.90 34.38 8.32
C PRO A 18 0.73 34.43 7.33
N VAL A 19 0.76 35.41 6.43
CA VAL A 19 -0.30 35.68 5.44
C VAL A 19 -0.56 34.46 4.54
N ARG A 20 0.45 33.61 4.33
CA ARG A 20 0.34 32.36 3.60
C ARG A 20 0.76 31.17 4.45
N PRO A 21 0.03 30.04 4.37
CA PRO A 21 0.45 28.80 5.01
C PRO A 21 1.66 28.18 4.30
N ALA A 22 2.27 27.20 4.95
CA ALA A 22 3.20 26.28 4.28
C ALA A 22 2.44 25.41 3.26
N GLU A 23 2.97 25.31 2.05
CA GLU A 23 2.42 24.48 0.98
C GLU A 23 3.22 23.17 0.90
N ILE A 24 2.51 22.05 0.83
CA ILE A 24 3.09 20.71 0.70
C ILE A 24 2.49 20.03 -0.52
N ASP A 25 3.30 19.87 -1.57
CA ASP A 25 2.93 19.12 -2.75
C ASP A 25 3.45 17.70 -2.66
N VAL A 26 2.55 16.71 -2.76
CA VAL A 26 2.91 15.30 -2.67
C VAL A 26 2.97 14.69 -4.07
N VAL A 27 4.16 14.25 -4.46
CA VAL A 27 4.36 13.48 -5.69
C VAL A 27 3.97 12.04 -5.42
N ARG A 28 3.21 11.45 -6.34
CA ARG A 28 2.75 10.06 -6.23
C ARG A 28 3.32 9.21 -7.34
N THR A 29 3.60 7.96 -7.00
CA THR A 29 4.08 6.92 -7.91
C THR A 29 3.20 5.66 -7.77
N SER A 30 3.53 4.62 -8.52
CA SER A 30 2.86 3.32 -8.43
C SER A 30 3.89 2.20 -8.37
N THR A 31 3.77 1.33 -7.38
CA THR A 31 4.60 0.13 -7.23
C THR A 31 3.69 -1.08 -7.14
N MET A 32 3.91 -2.09 -8.00
CA MET A 32 3.09 -3.32 -8.05
C MET A 32 1.58 -3.04 -8.18
N GLY A 33 1.20 -1.96 -8.88
CA GLY A 33 -0.19 -1.54 -9.06
C GLY A 33 -0.79 -0.75 -7.88
N VAL A 34 -0.02 -0.52 -6.82
CA VAL A 34 -0.44 0.31 -5.67
C VAL A 34 0.05 1.73 -5.88
N ARG A 35 -0.88 2.68 -6.02
CA ARG A 35 -0.55 4.10 -6.03
C ARG A 35 -0.23 4.55 -4.61
N HIS A 36 0.95 5.14 -4.42
CA HIS A 36 1.41 5.63 -3.12
C HIS A 36 2.24 6.91 -3.24
N PRO A 37 2.40 7.71 -2.17
CA PRO A 37 3.26 8.88 -2.22
C PRO A 37 4.73 8.47 -2.32
N GLU A 38 5.53 9.27 -3.03
CA GLU A 38 6.95 9.02 -3.27
C GLU A 38 7.82 10.06 -2.56
N THR A 39 7.51 11.33 -2.77
CA THR A 39 8.21 12.47 -2.18
C THR A 39 7.22 13.60 -1.88
N ALA A 40 7.61 14.52 -0.99
CA ALA A 40 6.92 15.78 -0.79
C ALA A 40 7.84 16.95 -1.15
N ARG A 41 7.26 18.00 -1.74
CA ARG A 41 7.90 19.31 -1.89
C ARG A 41 7.25 20.24 -0.89
N CYS A 42 8.05 20.76 0.04
CA CYS A 42 7.57 21.66 1.07
C CYS A 42 8.06 23.08 0.77
N ALA A 43 7.13 23.95 0.38
CA ALA A 43 7.36 25.38 0.24
C ALA A 43 6.92 26.09 1.52
N LEU A 44 7.88 26.68 2.22
CA LEU A 44 7.59 27.49 3.41
C LEU A 44 7.51 28.95 2.99
N PRO A 45 6.53 29.70 3.50
CA PRO A 45 6.45 31.13 3.24
C PRO A 45 7.72 31.81 3.75
N GLN A 46 8.34 32.64 2.91
CA GLN A 46 9.36 33.57 3.39
C GLN A 46 8.69 34.69 4.17
N ARG A 47 9.38 35.20 5.20
CA ARG A 47 8.94 36.39 5.92
C ARG A 47 8.82 37.56 4.94
N GLU A 48 7.71 38.28 4.98
CA GLU A 48 7.54 39.46 4.12
C GLU A 48 8.44 40.60 4.62
N PRO A 49 8.98 41.44 3.72
CA PRO A 49 9.89 42.52 4.09
C PRO A 49 9.30 43.49 5.13
N ASP A 50 7.99 43.71 5.08
CA ASP A 50 7.27 44.63 5.97
C ASP A 50 6.86 43.98 7.30
N THR A 51 7.16 42.68 7.50
CA THR A 51 6.85 42.01 8.77
C THR A 51 7.83 42.46 9.85
N PRO A 52 7.36 42.98 11.01
CA PRO A 52 8.21 43.43 12.09
C PRO A 52 9.23 42.37 12.52
N ALA A 53 10.45 42.75 12.86
CA ALA A 53 11.45 41.79 13.33
C ALA A 53 10.95 41.05 14.60
N PRO A 54 11.28 39.75 14.76
CA PRO A 54 10.93 39.03 16.00
C PRO A 54 11.50 39.73 17.23
N ALA A 55 10.75 39.69 18.34
CA ALA A 55 11.11 40.38 19.59
C ALA A 55 12.50 39.99 20.15
N ASN A 56 13.02 38.82 19.78
CA ASN A 56 14.39 38.41 20.12
C ASN A 56 15.00 37.45 19.09
N THR A 57 16.32 37.29 19.15
CA THR A 57 17.09 36.39 18.26
C THR A 57 16.75 34.91 18.47
N ALA A 58 16.34 34.51 19.67
CA ALA A 58 15.93 33.13 19.94
C ALA A 58 14.64 32.74 19.20
N LEU A 59 13.77 33.69 18.86
CA LEU A 59 12.60 33.48 18.01
C LEU A 59 13.00 33.31 16.53
N ILE A 60 14.02 34.02 16.03
CA ILE A 60 14.58 33.80 14.69
C ILE A 60 15.10 32.36 14.56
N HIS A 61 15.86 31.89 15.55
CA HIS A 61 16.34 30.51 15.57
C HIS A 61 15.21 29.49 15.71
N ALA A 62 14.15 29.82 16.46
CA ALA A 62 12.98 28.96 16.56
C ALA A 62 12.26 28.82 15.22
N GLU A 63 12.07 29.93 14.48
CA GLU A 63 11.46 29.93 13.14
C GLU A 63 12.23 29.02 12.18
N ALA A 64 13.57 29.14 12.12
CA ALA A 64 14.40 28.28 11.29
C ALA A 64 14.35 26.79 11.71
N ALA A 65 14.29 26.52 13.02
CA ALA A 65 14.17 25.16 13.53
C ALA A 65 12.81 24.54 13.18
N TYR A 66 11.72 25.29 13.31
CA TYR A 66 10.37 24.84 12.91
C TYR A 66 10.27 24.64 11.40
N ALA A 67 10.86 25.52 10.60
CA ALA A 67 10.94 25.33 9.15
C ALA A 67 11.59 23.98 8.79
N THR A 68 12.68 23.63 9.46
CA THR A 68 13.37 22.35 9.28
C THR A 68 12.52 21.18 9.75
N ALA A 69 11.85 21.32 10.90
CA ALA A 69 10.98 20.30 11.45
C ALA A 69 9.76 20.01 10.55
N VAL A 70 9.15 21.03 9.93
CA VAL A 70 8.01 20.86 9.01
C VAL A 70 8.44 20.09 7.76
N ARG A 71 9.61 20.41 7.18
CA ARG A 71 10.14 19.66 6.02
C ARG A 71 10.38 18.18 6.38
N ALA A 72 11.04 17.92 7.50
CA ALA A 72 11.29 16.55 7.96
C ALA A 72 9.99 15.79 8.28
N ALA A 73 8.98 16.48 8.83
CA ALA A 73 7.67 15.90 9.09
C ALA A 73 6.94 15.53 7.79
N ALA A 74 7.04 16.35 6.74
CA ALA A 74 6.48 16.04 5.43
C ALA A 74 7.12 14.80 4.82
N ASP A 75 8.45 14.70 4.85
CA ASP A 75 9.19 13.53 4.37
C ASP A 75 8.82 12.25 5.14
N HIS A 76 8.74 12.35 6.47
CA HIS A 76 8.31 11.24 7.31
C HIS A 76 6.88 10.81 7.00
N ALA A 77 5.96 11.76 6.83
CA ALA A 77 4.56 11.48 6.52
C ALA A 77 4.42 10.75 5.19
N VAL A 78 5.17 11.16 4.16
CA VAL A 78 5.24 10.48 2.85
C VAL A 78 5.74 9.04 3.01
N ALA A 79 6.90 8.85 3.63
CA ALA A 79 7.48 7.51 3.81
C ALA A 79 6.53 6.60 4.60
N ARG A 80 5.91 7.11 5.66
CA ARG A 80 4.95 6.37 6.48
C ARG A 80 3.68 6.02 5.72
N ALA A 81 3.15 6.93 4.90
CA ALA A 81 1.99 6.66 4.06
C ALA A 81 2.29 5.59 3.00
N ALA A 82 3.43 5.72 2.32
CA ALA A 82 3.89 4.74 1.33
C ALA A 82 4.03 3.33 1.94
N ALA A 83 4.71 3.24 3.10
CA ALA A 83 4.90 1.98 3.80
C ALA A 83 3.56 1.32 4.21
N ARG A 84 2.57 2.13 4.63
CA ARG A 84 1.24 1.61 4.98
C ARG A 84 0.51 1.06 3.76
N GLU A 85 0.49 1.80 2.65
CA GLU A 85 -0.27 1.42 1.45
C GLU A 85 0.34 0.20 0.77
N VAL A 86 1.67 0.19 0.56
CA VAL A 86 2.39 -0.95 -0.01
C VAL A 86 2.33 -2.16 0.93
N GLY A 87 2.51 -1.94 2.24
CA GLY A 87 2.43 -3.00 3.24
C GLY A 87 1.06 -3.69 3.26
N ALA A 88 -0.02 -2.93 3.16
CA ALA A 88 -1.38 -3.48 3.07
C ALA A 88 -1.56 -4.37 1.84
N GLU A 89 -1.02 -3.97 0.68
CA GLU A 89 -1.10 -4.80 -0.52
C GLU A 89 -0.27 -6.09 -0.42
N VAL A 90 0.92 -6.02 0.17
CA VAL A 90 1.75 -7.20 0.42
C VAL A 90 0.98 -8.21 1.29
N LEU A 91 0.26 -7.75 2.31
CA LEU A 91 -0.56 -8.62 3.15
C LEU A 91 -1.73 -9.24 2.37
N ARG A 92 -2.45 -8.46 1.56
CA ARG A 92 -3.53 -8.97 0.70
C ARG A 92 -3.03 -10.03 -0.28
N THR A 93 -1.92 -9.75 -0.96
CA THR A 93 -1.30 -10.69 -1.90
C THR A 93 -0.86 -11.97 -1.19
N ARG A 94 -0.22 -11.87 -0.02
CA ARG A 94 0.16 -13.05 0.79
C ARG A 94 -1.05 -13.89 1.18
N GLN A 95 -2.15 -13.26 1.61
CA GLN A 95 -3.37 -13.99 1.95
C GLN A 95 -3.95 -14.70 0.74
N ARG A 96 -4.00 -14.03 -0.43
CA ARG A 96 -4.48 -14.63 -1.68
C ARG A 96 -3.63 -15.81 -2.11
N VAL A 97 -2.30 -15.68 -2.09
CA VAL A 97 -1.37 -16.77 -2.40
C VAL A 97 -1.61 -17.96 -1.47
N ARG A 98 -1.74 -17.72 -0.16
CA ARG A 98 -2.04 -18.79 0.81
C ARG A 98 -3.36 -19.48 0.52
N ALA A 99 -4.41 -18.72 0.20
CA ALA A 99 -5.71 -19.29 -0.13
C ALA A 99 -5.62 -20.16 -1.40
N LEU A 100 -4.92 -19.67 -2.43
CA LEU A 100 -4.69 -20.43 -3.66
C LEU A 100 -3.98 -21.76 -3.39
N GLN A 101 -2.85 -21.71 -2.67
CA GLN A 101 -2.04 -22.89 -2.37
C GLN A 101 -2.75 -23.89 -1.44
N ARG A 102 -3.45 -23.41 -0.41
CA ARG A 102 -4.01 -24.29 0.62
C ARG A 102 -5.40 -24.81 0.29
N HIS A 103 -6.15 -24.11 -0.54
CA HIS A 103 -7.56 -24.42 -0.76
C HIS A 103 -7.89 -24.63 -2.23
N TRP A 104 -7.53 -23.67 -3.10
CA TRP A 104 -7.98 -23.73 -4.48
C TRP A 104 -7.24 -24.78 -5.31
N ILE A 105 -5.90 -24.78 -5.27
CA ILE A 105 -5.10 -25.75 -6.02
C ILE A 105 -5.46 -27.19 -5.62
N PRO A 106 -5.45 -27.57 -4.32
CA PRO A 106 -5.82 -28.94 -3.93
C PRO A 106 -7.26 -29.30 -4.30
N ARG A 107 -8.19 -28.34 -4.25
CA ARG A 107 -9.58 -28.59 -4.65
C ARG A 107 -9.70 -28.89 -6.14
N LEU A 108 -8.97 -28.14 -6.97
CA LEU A 108 -8.94 -28.33 -8.42
C LEU A 108 -8.26 -29.65 -8.79
N GLU A 109 -7.14 -29.98 -8.15
CA GLU A 109 -6.47 -31.28 -8.34
C GLU A 109 -7.39 -32.46 -7.99
N ARG A 110 -8.12 -32.39 -6.88
CA ARG A 110 -9.12 -33.43 -6.54
C ARG A 110 -10.28 -33.48 -7.53
N ALA A 111 -10.68 -32.35 -8.08
CA ALA A 111 -11.74 -32.32 -9.08
C ALA A 111 -11.27 -32.97 -10.39
N LEU A 112 -10.03 -32.70 -10.79
CA LEU A 112 -9.39 -33.31 -11.94
C LEU A 112 -9.27 -34.82 -11.77
N ALA A 113 -8.69 -35.30 -10.66
CA ALA A 113 -8.55 -36.73 -10.40
C ALA A 113 -9.88 -37.49 -10.39
N ARG A 114 -10.97 -36.86 -9.93
CA ARG A 114 -12.32 -37.47 -10.01
C ARG A 114 -12.85 -37.55 -11.43
N ALA A 115 -12.60 -36.53 -12.25
CA ALA A 115 -12.99 -36.55 -13.65
C ALA A 115 -12.22 -37.64 -14.41
N ASP A 116 -10.92 -37.75 -14.17
CA ASP A 116 -10.07 -38.78 -14.78
C ASP A 116 -10.55 -40.19 -14.42
N ALA A 117 -10.80 -40.46 -13.13
CA ALA A 117 -11.31 -41.77 -12.70
C ALA A 117 -12.69 -42.10 -13.30
N ALA A 118 -13.57 -41.09 -13.47
CA ALA A 118 -14.87 -41.29 -14.10
C ALA A 118 -14.74 -41.62 -15.60
N LEU A 119 -13.77 -41.02 -16.30
CA LEU A 119 -13.46 -41.33 -17.68
C LEU A 119 -12.93 -42.75 -17.81
N GLU A 120 -11.92 -43.13 -17.02
CA GLU A 120 -11.36 -44.49 -17.01
C GLU A 120 -12.44 -45.56 -16.76
N GLN A 121 -13.35 -45.30 -15.83
CA GLN A 121 -14.48 -46.19 -15.57
C GLN A 121 -15.40 -46.32 -16.78
N SER A 122 -15.75 -45.21 -17.43
CA SER A 122 -16.62 -45.22 -18.63
C SER A 122 -15.99 -45.98 -19.79
N GLU A 123 -14.68 -45.83 -19.98
CA GLU A 123 -13.90 -46.55 -21.00
C GLU A 123 -13.85 -48.05 -20.70
N HIS A 124 -13.67 -48.43 -19.43
CA HIS A 124 -13.71 -49.82 -19.01
C HIS A 124 -15.07 -50.46 -19.29
N GLU A 125 -16.16 -49.77 -18.93
CA GLU A 125 -17.52 -50.23 -19.20
C GLU A 125 -17.79 -50.39 -20.71
N ASP A 126 -17.32 -49.45 -21.53
CA ASP A 126 -17.41 -49.54 -22.98
C ASP A 126 -16.63 -50.72 -23.57
N ALA A 127 -15.40 -50.95 -23.09
CA ALA A 127 -14.59 -52.10 -23.51
C ALA A 127 -15.25 -53.42 -23.15
N VAL A 128 -15.83 -53.53 -21.94
CA VAL A 128 -16.62 -54.69 -21.51
C VAL A 128 -17.84 -54.87 -22.43
N ARG A 129 -18.65 -53.83 -22.65
CA ARG A 129 -19.81 -53.90 -23.56
C ARG A 129 -19.42 -54.44 -24.94
N ARG A 130 -18.35 -53.90 -25.55
CA ARG A 130 -17.85 -54.35 -26.86
C ARG A 130 -17.42 -55.82 -26.86
N ARG A 131 -16.71 -56.27 -25.81
CA ARG A 131 -16.26 -57.66 -25.67
C ARG A 131 -17.42 -58.65 -25.54
N TRP A 132 -18.49 -58.26 -24.87
CA TRP A 132 -19.68 -59.11 -24.72
C TRP A 132 -20.46 -59.21 -26.04
N SER A 133 -20.68 -58.09 -26.73
CA SER A 133 -21.32 -58.07 -28.05
C SER A 133 -20.57 -58.95 -29.07
N ALA A 134 -19.23 -58.87 -29.10
CA ALA A 134 -18.41 -59.70 -29.98
C ALA A 134 -18.54 -61.21 -29.70
N ARG A 135 -18.61 -61.62 -28.42
CA ARG A 135 -18.83 -63.02 -28.05
C ARG A 135 -20.22 -63.52 -28.43
N THR A 136 -21.25 -62.71 -28.24
CA THR A 136 -22.63 -63.07 -28.62
C THR A 136 -22.84 -63.14 -30.14
N SER A 137 -22.06 -62.41 -30.94
CA SER A 137 -22.10 -62.53 -32.41
C SER A 137 -21.38 -63.78 -32.92
N THR A 138 -20.32 -64.21 -32.23
CA THR A 138 -19.60 -65.45 -32.59
C THR A 138 -20.40 -66.71 -32.25
N ASP A 139 -21.21 -66.68 -31.18
CA ASP A 139 -22.07 -67.81 -30.76
C ASP A 139 -23.35 -67.95 -31.63
N ARG A 140 -23.64 -66.94 -32.46
CA ARG A 140 -24.77 -66.94 -33.42
C ARG A 140 -24.36 -67.23 -34.87
N ALA A 141 -23.06 -67.43 -35.13
CA ALA A 141 -22.50 -67.77 -36.43
C ALA A 141 -22.15 -69.26 -36.47
#